data_AF-A0A7T2ZXB7-F1
#
_entry.id   AF-A0A7T2ZXB7-F1
#
_cell.length_a   1.000
_cell.length_b   1.000
_cell.length_c   1.000
_cell.angle_alpha   90.00
_cell.angle_beta   90.00
_cell.angle_gamma   90.00
#
_symmetry.space_group_name_H-M   'P 1'
#
loop_
_entity.id
_entity.type
_entity.pdbx_description
1 polymer ?
#
loop_
_entity_poly.entity_id
_entity_poly.type
_entity_poly.pdbx_seq_one_letter_code
_entity_poly.pdbx_strand_id
1 'polypeptide(L)'
;MKKLLLVLGASMLVLSACHRATEDGVTSPSIPREQQTKETTNYFHYLADSYQKAFSHEKDHKDTTVQSPMAATLAAMEELELSNPADQALIIKNYSDFQKLIQYNTEKWEEEFASWASSMGQSYHRLEHANFDEKNELIKKLETTTVSQKSVKWNVFGVSSDNAYDYLVLAAYYDNQDKHFYLFTLKDGQAQVLHADKTLETIPTANFEETENTDLAQRFKEFLLKTSVTTESEPDTDNSSLIDKIKTAMESYSDSKGERFKSTNLATYGHYYGLAVPDQIMQFGQVDGVNYTFKWYGYIAGSGSGRFEIRACYVNEAETEVILFGYKDGNPALLHTEGRPEIEKNESGAIISAQVHFVEFHHPILEQVFN
;
A
#
# COMPACT_ATOMS: atom_id res chain seq x y z
N MET A 1 59.32 20.94 -14.59
CA MET A 1 58.93 22.31 -14.20
C MET A 1 58.43 23.07 -15.42
N LYS A 2 57.15 23.49 -15.40
CA LYS A 2 56.44 24.55 -16.19
C LYS A 2 56.66 24.58 -17.72
N LYS A 3 55.61 24.60 -18.57
CA LYS A 3 54.48 25.54 -18.54
C LYS A 3 53.20 24.97 -19.17
N LEU A 4 52.11 25.43 -18.57
CA LEU A 4 50.70 25.40 -18.96
C LEU A 4 50.46 26.35 -20.15
N LEU A 5 49.50 26.03 -21.04
CA LEU A 5 48.59 27.03 -21.62
C LEU A 5 47.30 26.36 -22.13
N LEU A 6 46.21 27.02 -21.77
CA LEU A 6 44.80 26.64 -21.89
C LEU A 6 44.17 27.67 -22.84
N VAL A 7 43.40 27.26 -23.85
CA VAL A 7 42.52 28.17 -24.61
C VAL A 7 41.23 27.43 -24.98
N LEU A 8 40.11 27.98 -24.52
CA LEU A 8 38.73 27.67 -24.87
C LEU A 8 38.39 28.08 -26.31
N GLY A 9 37.38 27.43 -26.90
CA GLY A 9 36.69 27.97 -28.08
C GLY A 9 35.50 27.13 -28.52
N ALA A 10 34.30 27.67 -28.31
CA ALA A 10 32.98 27.09 -28.57
C ALA A 10 32.69 26.79 -30.05
N SER A 11 31.67 25.97 -30.33
CA SER A 11 30.48 26.38 -31.11
C SER A 11 29.45 25.26 -31.25
N MET A 12 28.21 25.60 -30.90
CA MET A 12 27.00 24.90 -31.36
C MET A 12 26.95 24.92 -32.90
N LEU A 13 26.43 23.85 -33.50
CA LEU A 13 25.72 23.91 -34.77
C LEU A 13 24.55 22.93 -34.76
N VAL A 14 23.36 23.52 -34.60
CA VAL A 14 22.09 22.95 -35.02
C VAL A 14 22.07 22.98 -36.54
N LEU A 15 21.75 21.85 -37.18
CA LEU A 15 21.37 21.80 -38.59
C LEU A 15 20.10 20.99 -38.74
N SER A 16 19.01 21.74 -38.91
CA SER A 16 17.72 21.28 -39.38
C SER A 16 17.83 20.96 -40.87
N ALA A 17 17.31 19.81 -41.28
CA ALA A 17 16.98 19.53 -42.67
C ALA A 17 15.79 18.56 -42.75
N CYS A 18 14.59 19.11 -42.92
CA CYS A 18 13.51 18.41 -43.59
C CYS A 18 13.87 18.30 -45.09
N HIS A 19 13.71 17.13 -45.71
CA HIS A 19 13.22 17.02 -47.09
C HIS A 19 12.54 15.66 -47.33
N ARG A 20 11.50 15.73 -48.16
CA ARG A 20 10.44 14.76 -48.43
C ARG A 20 10.87 13.53 -49.22
N ALA A 21 9.96 12.56 -49.18
CA ALA A 21 9.89 11.27 -49.86
C ALA A 21 10.16 11.28 -51.38
N THR A 22 10.77 10.17 -51.81
CA THR A 22 10.66 9.61 -53.17
C THR A 22 10.64 8.08 -53.03
N GLU A 23 9.56 7.45 -53.49
CA GLU A 23 9.43 6.00 -53.68
C GLU A 23 10.23 5.55 -54.90
N ASP A 24 11.00 4.45 -54.80
CA ASP A 24 10.73 3.19 -55.51
C ASP A 24 11.94 2.23 -55.46
N GLY A 25 11.62 0.94 -55.27
CA GLY A 25 12.40 -0.16 -55.84
C GLY A 25 13.53 -0.75 -54.99
N VAL A 26 13.21 -1.83 -54.25
CA VAL A 26 13.84 -3.16 -54.29
C VAL A 26 13.61 -3.83 -52.94
N THR A 27 12.64 -4.74 -52.91
CA THR A 27 12.35 -5.66 -51.81
C THR A 27 13.52 -6.61 -51.58
N SER A 28 14.27 -6.37 -50.51
CA SER A 28 15.05 -7.42 -49.82
C SER A 28 14.17 -8.00 -48.70
N PRO A 29 14.14 -9.33 -48.49
CA PRO A 29 13.37 -9.90 -47.39
C PRO A 29 13.97 -9.41 -46.08
N SER A 30 13.23 -8.61 -45.33
CA SER A 30 13.55 -8.31 -43.95
C SER A 30 13.43 -9.60 -43.16
N ILE A 31 14.58 -10.06 -42.68
CA ILE A 31 14.72 -11.06 -41.62
C ILE A 31 13.66 -10.73 -40.55
N PRO A 32 12.79 -11.68 -40.13
CA PRO A 32 11.87 -11.43 -39.04
C PRO A 32 12.70 -10.94 -37.87
N ARG A 33 12.44 -9.70 -37.45
CA ARG A 33 12.98 -9.12 -36.22
C ARG A 33 12.76 -10.19 -35.16
N GLU A 34 13.87 -10.76 -34.71
CA GLU A 34 13.91 -11.73 -33.64
C GLU A 34 12.93 -11.29 -32.56
N GLN A 35 12.13 -12.24 -32.09
CA GLN A 35 11.29 -12.09 -30.92
C GLN A 35 12.20 -11.59 -29.78
N GLN A 36 12.33 -10.27 -29.64
CA GLN A 36 12.53 -9.66 -28.34
C GLN A 36 11.29 -10.07 -27.57
N THR A 37 11.40 -11.14 -26.79
CA THR A 37 10.52 -11.41 -25.67
C THR A 37 10.43 -10.11 -24.90
N LYS A 38 9.31 -9.40 -25.07
CA LYS A 38 8.94 -8.28 -24.23
C LYS A 38 8.98 -8.85 -22.81
N GLU A 39 9.96 -8.45 -22.00
CA GLU A 39 9.98 -8.83 -20.59
C GLU A 39 8.59 -8.48 -20.05
N THR A 40 7.88 -9.51 -19.60
CA THR A 40 6.54 -9.30 -19.05
C THR A 40 6.76 -8.57 -17.73
N THR A 41 6.27 -7.34 -17.65
CA THR A 41 6.39 -6.51 -16.45
C THR A 41 5.77 -7.27 -15.27
N ASN A 42 6.56 -7.53 -14.24
CA ASN A 42 6.05 -8.05 -12.99
C ASN A 42 5.41 -6.89 -12.21
N TYR A 43 4.08 -6.90 -12.08
CA TYR A 43 3.31 -5.83 -11.47
C TYR A 43 3.63 -5.67 -9.99
N PHE A 44 3.78 -6.77 -9.25
CA PHE A 44 4.10 -6.71 -7.82
C PHE A 44 5.48 -6.08 -7.59
N HIS A 45 6.47 -6.45 -8.39
CA HIS A 45 7.80 -5.83 -8.34
C HIS A 45 7.76 -4.37 -8.77
N TYR A 46 6.98 -4.01 -9.79
CA TYR A 46 6.82 -2.62 -10.21
C TYR A 46 6.24 -1.72 -9.09
N LEU A 47 5.25 -2.25 -8.36
CA LEU A 47 4.68 -1.59 -7.18
C LEU A 47 5.71 -1.49 -6.05
N ALA A 48 6.44 -2.58 -5.77
CA ALA A 48 7.48 -2.62 -4.75
C ALA A 48 8.63 -1.64 -5.03
N ASP A 49 9.08 -1.56 -6.28
CA ASP A 49 10.10 -0.61 -6.72
C ASP A 49 9.64 0.83 -6.50
N SER A 50 8.40 1.14 -6.89
CA SER A 50 7.82 2.47 -6.72
C SER A 50 7.72 2.85 -5.23
N TYR A 51 7.28 1.90 -4.40
CA TYR A 51 7.24 2.06 -2.95
C TYR A 51 8.63 2.31 -2.36
N GLN A 52 9.61 1.45 -2.67
CA GLN A 52 10.96 1.53 -2.11
C GLN A 52 11.69 2.81 -2.54
N LYS A 53 11.50 3.25 -3.79
CA LYS A 53 12.04 4.54 -4.29
C LYS A 53 11.47 5.71 -3.50
N ALA A 54 10.15 5.77 -3.34
CA ALA A 54 9.50 6.82 -2.57
C ALA A 54 9.88 6.77 -1.09
N PHE A 55 9.92 5.58 -0.48
CA PHE A 55 10.30 5.38 0.92
C PHE A 55 11.74 5.81 1.20
N SER A 56 12.67 5.48 0.29
CA SER A 56 14.06 5.91 0.40
C SER A 56 14.20 7.43 0.25
N HIS A 57 13.47 8.00 -0.72
CA HIS A 57 13.47 9.43 -0.96
C HIS A 57 12.91 10.22 0.24
N GLU A 58 11.80 9.78 0.82
CA GLU A 58 11.21 10.34 2.05
C GLU A 58 12.19 10.27 3.24
N LYS A 59 12.90 9.16 3.39
CA LYS A 59 13.89 8.99 4.47
C LYS A 59 15.08 9.95 4.33
N ASP A 60 15.56 10.15 3.11
CA ASP A 60 16.74 10.97 2.83
C ASP A 60 16.41 12.46 2.74
N HIS A 61 15.19 12.80 2.35
CA HIS A 61 14.72 14.17 2.13
C HIS A 61 13.52 14.40 3.04
N LYS A 62 13.72 15.10 4.18
CA LYS A 62 12.64 15.60 5.05
C LYS A 62 11.82 16.73 4.40
N ASP A 63 11.65 16.64 3.08
CA ASP A 63 11.04 17.63 2.22
C ASP A 63 9.60 17.20 1.93
N THR A 64 8.64 18.09 2.16
CA THR A 64 7.21 17.78 2.18
C THR A 64 6.53 17.79 0.81
N THR A 65 7.33 17.99 -0.23
CA THR A 65 6.91 17.93 -1.64
C THR A 65 6.95 16.50 -2.19
N VAL A 66 7.40 15.52 -1.41
CA VAL A 66 7.60 14.13 -1.83
C VAL A 66 6.32 13.33 -1.67
N GLN A 67 5.88 12.67 -2.74
CA GLN A 67 4.74 11.74 -2.75
C GLN A 67 4.97 10.60 -1.75
N SER A 68 3.95 10.26 -0.94
CA SER A 68 4.06 9.16 0.02
C SER A 68 4.37 7.82 -0.70
N PRO A 69 5.02 6.86 -0.04
CA PRO A 69 5.26 5.54 -0.64
C PRO A 69 3.98 4.85 -1.11
N MET A 70 2.88 5.02 -0.37
CA MET A 70 1.59 4.47 -0.77
C MET A 70 0.96 5.20 -1.96
N ALA A 71 1.01 6.54 -2.00
CA ALA A 71 0.59 7.28 -3.19
C ALA A 71 1.44 6.92 -4.42
N ALA A 72 2.75 6.70 -4.25
CA ALA A 72 3.62 6.28 -5.34
C ALA A 72 3.18 4.94 -5.91
N THR A 73 2.76 4.00 -5.06
CA THR A 73 2.21 2.72 -5.54
C THR A 73 0.84 2.83 -6.19
N LEU A 74 -0.01 3.78 -5.77
CA LEU A 74 -1.27 4.05 -6.45
C LEU A 74 -1.03 4.57 -7.87
N ALA A 75 -0.16 5.58 -8.03
CA ALA A 75 0.20 6.09 -9.35
C ALA A 75 0.84 5.01 -10.24
N ALA A 76 1.68 4.15 -9.65
CA ALA A 76 2.26 3.01 -10.36
C ALA A 76 1.19 2.00 -10.80
N MET A 77 0.17 1.74 -9.97
CA MET A 77 -0.97 0.90 -10.34
C MET A 77 -1.76 1.49 -11.51
N GLU A 78 -2.08 2.78 -11.47
CA GLU A 78 -2.80 3.49 -12.55
C GLU A 78 -2.02 3.46 -13.88
N GLU A 79 -0.69 3.65 -13.82
CA GLU A 79 0.19 3.54 -14.98
C GLU A 79 0.18 2.11 -15.57
N LEU A 80 0.21 1.10 -14.71
CA LEU A 80 0.13 -0.30 -15.12
C LEU A 80 -1.22 -0.61 -15.80
N GLU A 81 -2.33 -0.12 -15.25
CA GLU A 81 -3.66 -0.30 -15.85
C GLU A 81 -3.77 0.36 -17.22
N LEU A 82 -3.26 1.59 -17.36
CA LEU A 82 -3.24 2.32 -18.63
C LEU A 82 -2.40 1.61 -19.69
N SER A 83 -1.25 1.06 -19.28
CA SER A 83 -0.30 0.39 -20.17
C SER A 83 -0.69 -1.05 -20.51
N ASN A 84 -1.48 -1.70 -19.66
CA ASN A 84 -1.86 -3.12 -19.77
C ASN A 84 -3.37 -3.32 -19.49
N PRO A 85 -4.26 -2.73 -20.31
CA PRO A 85 -5.71 -2.74 -20.04
C PRO A 85 -6.33 -4.15 -20.04
N ALA A 86 -5.70 -5.13 -20.68
CA ALA A 86 -6.15 -6.52 -20.66
C ALA A 86 -5.95 -7.21 -19.31
N ASP A 87 -5.02 -6.71 -18.48
CA ASP A 87 -4.59 -7.33 -17.23
C ASP A 87 -5.14 -6.58 -16.00
N GLN A 88 -6.13 -5.72 -16.18
CA GLN A 88 -6.65 -4.82 -15.14
C GLN A 88 -7.02 -5.56 -13.84
N ALA A 89 -7.77 -6.66 -13.93
CA ALA A 89 -8.15 -7.44 -12.76
C ALA A 89 -6.93 -8.02 -12.01
N LEU A 90 -5.89 -8.40 -12.75
CA LEU A 90 -4.66 -8.94 -12.19
C LEU A 90 -3.84 -7.83 -11.52
N ILE A 91 -3.77 -6.65 -12.12
CA ILE A 91 -3.12 -5.47 -11.56
C ILE A 91 -3.79 -5.03 -10.25
N ILE A 92 -5.12 -4.94 -10.24
CA ILE A 92 -5.90 -4.61 -9.03
C ILE A 92 -5.66 -5.65 -7.92
N LYS A 93 -5.64 -6.95 -8.26
CA LYS A 93 -5.31 -8.01 -7.30
C LYS A 93 -3.91 -7.82 -6.73
N ASN A 94 -2.90 -7.63 -7.58
CA ASN A 94 -1.51 -7.43 -7.16
C ASN A 94 -1.36 -6.20 -6.26
N TYR A 95 -2.04 -5.11 -6.58
CA TYR A 95 -2.07 -3.90 -5.77
C TYR A 95 -2.72 -4.13 -4.40
N SER A 96 -3.88 -4.79 -4.35
CA SER A 96 -4.55 -5.11 -3.09
C SER A 96 -3.71 -6.03 -2.19
N ASP A 97 -3.10 -7.05 -2.78
CA ASP A 97 -2.22 -7.97 -2.05
C ASP A 97 -0.94 -7.26 -1.58
N PHE A 98 -0.40 -6.33 -2.38
CA PHE A 98 0.72 -5.46 -1.98
C PHE A 98 0.37 -4.61 -0.76
N GLN A 99 -0.80 -3.95 -0.75
CA GLN A 99 -1.25 -3.15 0.39
C GLN A 99 -1.33 -4.00 1.67
N LYS A 100 -1.88 -5.22 1.57
CA LYS A 100 -1.97 -6.15 2.72
C LYS A 100 -0.60 -6.56 3.23
N LEU A 101 0.36 -6.82 2.33
CA LEU A 101 1.72 -7.16 2.73
C LEU A 101 2.41 -6.01 3.47
N ILE A 102 2.26 -4.77 2.99
CA ILE A 102 2.86 -3.59 3.64
C ILE A 102 2.22 -3.31 5.01
N GLN A 103 0.92 -3.51 5.14
CA GLN A 103 0.17 -3.24 6.38
C GLN A 103 0.24 -4.40 7.39
N TYR A 104 0.76 -5.55 6.99
CA TYR A 104 0.88 -6.71 7.85
C TYR A 104 1.77 -6.42 9.06
N ASN A 105 1.20 -6.47 10.27
CA ASN A 105 1.93 -6.21 11.50
C ASN A 105 2.60 -7.51 11.99
N THR A 106 3.82 -7.76 11.51
CA THR A 106 4.59 -8.96 11.85
C THR A 106 4.82 -9.12 13.35
N GLU A 107 5.10 -8.03 14.08
CA GLU A 107 5.39 -8.07 15.52
C GLU A 107 4.15 -8.51 16.32
N LYS A 108 3.00 -7.87 16.08
CA LYS A 108 1.75 -8.27 16.75
C LYS A 108 1.33 -9.69 16.40
N TRP A 109 1.50 -10.10 15.14
CA TRP A 109 1.17 -11.47 14.76
C TRP A 109 2.08 -12.48 15.46
N GLU A 110 3.36 -12.19 15.60
CA GLU A 110 4.29 -13.05 16.32
C GLU A 110 3.89 -13.24 17.79
N GLU A 111 3.44 -12.17 18.46
CA GLU A 111 2.93 -12.26 19.83
C GLU A 111 1.69 -13.18 19.92
N GLU A 112 0.71 -12.98 19.04
CA GLU A 112 -0.51 -13.80 18.97
C GLU A 112 -0.18 -15.27 18.67
N PHE A 113 0.71 -15.51 17.70
CA PHE A 113 1.11 -16.86 17.32
C PHE A 113 1.91 -17.57 18.42
N ALA A 114 2.83 -16.86 19.10
CA ALA A 114 3.60 -17.40 20.21
C ALA A 114 2.70 -17.73 21.41
N SER A 115 1.69 -16.90 21.68
CA SER A 115 0.67 -17.15 22.71
C SER A 115 -0.15 -18.41 22.40
N TRP A 116 -0.63 -18.54 21.17
CA TRP A 116 -1.32 -19.75 20.70
C TRP A 116 -0.43 -20.99 20.82
N ALA A 117 0.81 -20.93 20.31
CA ALA A 117 1.74 -22.06 20.33
C ALA A 117 2.03 -22.52 21.77
N SER A 118 2.27 -21.56 22.68
CA SER A 118 2.51 -21.84 24.09
C SER A 118 1.32 -22.52 24.77
N SER A 119 0.08 -22.15 24.41
CA SER A 119 -1.12 -22.79 24.93
C SER A 119 -1.24 -24.27 24.53
N MET A 120 -0.63 -24.65 23.41
CA MET A 120 -0.53 -26.02 22.93
C MET A 120 0.71 -26.76 23.45
N GLY A 121 1.55 -26.10 24.26
CA GLY A 121 2.84 -26.64 24.69
C GLY A 121 3.88 -26.73 23.56
N GLN A 122 3.71 -25.94 22.50
CA GLN A 122 4.57 -25.92 21.32
C GLN A 122 5.41 -24.64 21.28
N SER A 123 6.52 -24.69 20.54
CA SER A 123 7.39 -23.53 20.31
C SER A 123 7.86 -23.52 18.87
N TYR A 124 7.75 -22.38 18.21
CA TYR A 124 8.12 -22.23 16.81
C TYR A 124 9.16 -21.13 16.64
N HIS A 125 10.02 -21.29 15.65
CA HIS A 125 10.90 -20.24 15.18
C HIS A 125 10.24 -19.49 14.03
N ARG A 126 10.18 -18.16 14.15
CA ARG A 126 9.83 -17.29 13.03
C ARG A 126 10.94 -17.33 11.99
N LEU A 127 10.57 -17.44 10.72
CA LEU A 127 11.52 -17.18 9.65
C LEU A 127 11.71 -15.67 9.49
N GLU A 128 12.87 -15.18 9.94
CA GLU A 128 13.27 -13.79 9.71
C GLU A 128 13.36 -13.49 8.20
N HIS A 129 12.75 -12.38 7.80
CA HIS A 129 12.73 -11.94 6.41
C HIS A 129 12.64 -10.42 6.35
N ALA A 130 13.15 -9.86 5.24
CA ALA A 130 12.78 -8.53 4.80
C ALA A 130 11.82 -8.67 3.61
N ASN A 131 10.77 -7.86 3.58
CA ASN A 131 9.90 -7.78 2.41
C ASN A 131 10.72 -7.39 1.18
N PHE A 132 10.38 -7.99 0.04
CA PHE A 132 11.02 -7.77 -1.26
C PHE A 132 12.50 -8.21 -1.34
N ASP A 133 12.98 -9.01 -0.39
CA ASP A 133 14.32 -9.58 -0.47
C ASP A 133 14.38 -10.77 -1.43
N GLU A 134 14.79 -10.51 -2.67
CA GLU A 134 14.97 -11.55 -3.70
C GLU A 134 15.99 -12.64 -3.32
N LYS A 135 16.83 -12.40 -2.31
CA LYS A 135 17.83 -13.37 -1.85
C LYS A 135 17.30 -14.30 -0.76
N ASN A 136 16.04 -14.15 -0.35
CA ASN A 136 15.45 -15.00 0.67
C ASN A 136 15.44 -16.47 0.21
N GLU A 137 16.10 -17.34 0.98
CA GLU A 137 16.24 -18.75 0.64
C GLU A 137 14.90 -19.50 0.62
N LEU A 138 13.87 -19.00 1.32
CA LEU A 138 12.54 -19.60 1.31
C LEU A 138 11.92 -19.59 -0.09
N ILE A 139 12.21 -18.56 -0.91
CA ILE A 139 11.68 -18.45 -2.28
C ILE A 139 12.00 -19.73 -3.06
N LYS A 140 13.29 -20.07 -3.15
CA LYS A 140 13.77 -21.28 -3.84
C LYS A 140 13.25 -22.56 -3.19
N LYS A 141 13.12 -22.57 -1.88
CA LYS A 141 12.61 -23.73 -1.14
C LYS A 141 11.13 -23.99 -1.42
N LEU A 142 10.33 -22.97 -1.78
CA LEU A 142 8.91 -23.14 -2.08
C LEU A 142 8.60 -23.41 -3.56
N GLU A 143 9.51 -23.12 -4.50
CA GLU A 143 9.31 -23.24 -5.96
C GLU A 143 8.71 -24.57 -6.42
N THR A 144 9.07 -25.68 -5.79
CA THR A 144 8.64 -27.04 -6.19
C THR A 144 7.61 -27.66 -5.25
N THR A 145 7.18 -26.91 -4.24
CA THR A 145 6.18 -27.37 -3.27
C THR A 145 4.79 -27.40 -3.88
N THR A 146 3.92 -28.15 -3.23
CA THR A 146 2.52 -28.32 -3.66
C THR A 146 1.57 -27.96 -2.52
N VAL A 147 0.33 -27.63 -2.86
CA VAL A 147 -0.78 -27.49 -1.91
C VAL A 147 -1.88 -28.46 -2.34
N SER A 148 -2.29 -29.36 -1.44
CA SER A 148 -3.27 -30.43 -1.74
C SER A 148 -2.95 -31.19 -3.03
N GLN A 149 -1.68 -31.57 -3.18
CA GLN A 149 -1.08 -32.31 -4.29
C GLN A 149 -1.07 -31.57 -5.63
N LYS A 150 -1.31 -30.25 -5.63
CA LYS A 150 -1.27 -29.40 -6.82
C LYS A 150 -0.09 -28.46 -6.78
N SER A 151 0.59 -28.30 -7.92
CA SER A 151 1.60 -27.26 -8.09
C SER A 151 0.93 -25.89 -8.00
N VAL A 152 1.60 -24.98 -7.31
CA VAL A 152 1.11 -23.61 -7.08
C VAL A 152 2.25 -22.64 -7.33
N LYS A 153 1.89 -21.39 -7.62
CA LYS A 153 2.81 -20.27 -7.75
C LYS A 153 2.77 -19.43 -6.49
N TRP A 154 3.95 -19.08 -5.99
CA TRP A 154 4.11 -18.33 -4.76
C TRP A 154 4.50 -16.89 -5.03
N ASN A 155 3.97 -16.00 -4.19
CA ASN A 155 4.56 -14.71 -3.89
C ASN A 155 5.03 -14.77 -2.43
N VAL A 156 6.34 -14.78 -2.22
CA VAL A 156 6.95 -14.98 -0.90
C VAL A 156 7.45 -13.64 -0.39
N PHE A 157 6.76 -13.07 0.60
CA PHE A 157 7.11 -11.77 1.19
C PHE A 157 7.25 -10.63 0.15
N GLY A 158 6.45 -10.69 -0.90
CA GLY A 158 6.46 -9.69 -1.98
C GLY A 158 7.37 -10.02 -3.16
N VAL A 159 8.03 -11.18 -3.15
CA VAL A 159 8.84 -11.65 -4.28
C VAL A 159 8.11 -12.75 -5.03
N SER A 160 7.84 -12.53 -6.31
CA SER A 160 7.23 -13.53 -7.19
C SER A 160 7.83 -13.50 -8.58
N SER A 161 7.89 -14.64 -9.24
CA SER A 161 8.30 -14.74 -10.65
C SER A 161 7.15 -14.53 -11.64
N ASP A 162 5.90 -14.48 -11.17
CA ASP A 162 4.70 -14.40 -12.00
C ASP A 162 3.67 -13.42 -11.41
N ASN A 163 2.95 -12.70 -12.27
CA ASN A 163 1.85 -11.83 -11.85
C ASN A 163 0.64 -12.62 -11.34
N ALA A 164 0.42 -13.82 -11.88
CA ALA A 164 -0.68 -14.71 -11.54
C ALA A 164 -0.24 -15.80 -10.55
N TYR A 165 0.23 -15.37 -9.38
CA TYR A 165 0.50 -16.27 -8.25
C TYR A 165 -0.78 -16.70 -7.53
N ASP A 166 -0.76 -17.89 -6.94
CA ASP A 166 -1.89 -18.48 -6.22
C ASP A 166 -1.92 -18.02 -4.76
N TYR A 167 -0.75 -17.94 -4.11
CA TYR A 167 -0.62 -17.60 -2.69
C TYR A 167 0.39 -16.48 -2.47
N LEU A 168 0.01 -15.50 -1.64
CA LEU A 168 0.93 -14.55 -1.03
C LEU A 168 1.26 -15.01 0.40
N VAL A 169 2.55 -15.22 0.69
CA VAL A 169 3.05 -15.58 2.03
C VAL A 169 3.35 -14.31 2.81
N LEU A 170 2.70 -14.16 3.97
CA LEU A 170 2.88 -13.05 4.91
C LEU A 170 3.82 -13.39 6.06
N ALA A 171 3.78 -14.63 6.55
CA ALA A 171 4.71 -15.12 7.56
C ALA A 171 4.94 -16.63 7.44
N ALA A 172 6.09 -17.08 7.95
CA ALA A 172 6.46 -18.48 7.99
C ALA A 172 7.06 -18.83 9.35
N TYR A 173 6.66 -19.97 9.91
CA TYR A 173 7.11 -20.46 11.21
C TYR A 173 7.42 -21.94 11.12
N TYR A 174 8.45 -22.38 11.83
CA TYR A 174 8.85 -23.79 11.81
C TYR A 174 9.29 -24.28 13.18
N ASP A 175 9.06 -25.57 13.41
CA ASP A 175 9.67 -26.34 14.48
C ASP A 175 10.43 -27.51 13.86
N ASN A 176 11.75 -27.53 14.04
CA ASN A 176 12.58 -28.60 13.50
C ASN A 176 12.50 -29.90 14.32
N GLN A 177 12.11 -29.84 15.59
CA GLN A 177 12.02 -31.01 16.46
C GLN A 177 10.79 -31.83 16.12
N ASP A 178 9.62 -31.18 16.14
CA ASP A 178 8.35 -31.81 15.82
C ASP A 178 8.05 -31.83 14.31
N LYS A 179 8.91 -31.17 13.51
CA LYS A 179 8.81 -31.07 12.05
C LYS A 179 7.51 -30.43 11.60
N HIS A 180 7.09 -29.37 12.25
CA HIS A 180 5.94 -28.60 11.80
C HIS A 180 6.42 -27.37 11.04
N PHE A 181 5.78 -27.08 9.91
CA PHE A 181 6.01 -25.86 9.14
C PHE A 181 4.69 -25.20 8.80
N TYR A 182 4.52 -23.96 9.23
CA TYR A 182 3.33 -23.16 8.97
C TYR A 182 3.65 -22.01 8.02
N LEU A 183 2.77 -21.82 7.03
CA LEU A 183 2.71 -20.62 6.21
C LEU A 183 1.40 -19.88 6.49
N PHE A 184 1.52 -18.60 6.78
CA PHE A 184 0.40 -17.68 6.92
C PHE A 184 0.25 -16.93 5.60
N THR A 185 -0.86 -17.18 4.90
CA THR A 185 -0.99 -16.82 3.49
C THR A 185 -2.30 -16.11 3.17
N LEU A 186 -2.30 -15.44 2.02
CA LEU A 186 -3.50 -14.98 1.34
C LEU A 186 -3.67 -15.74 0.03
N LYS A 187 -4.84 -16.33 -0.16
CA LYS A 187 -5.28 -16.92 -1.43
C LYS A 187 -6.50 -16.15 -1.92
N ASP A 188 -6.39 -15.54 -3.10
CA ASP A 188 -7.42 -14.65 -3.63
C ASP A 188 -7.86 -13.57 -2.61
N GLY A 189 -6.88 -13.06 -1.86
CA GLY A 189 -7.08 -12.07 -0.82
C GLY A 189 -7.73 -12.57 0.48
N GLN A 190 -8.03 -13.87 0.60
CA GLN A 190 -8.58 -14.50 1.80
C GLN A 190 -7.49 -15.19 2.62
N ALA A 191 -7.59 -15.07 3.95
CA ALA A 191 -6.67 -15.71 4.89
C ALA A 191 -6.70 -17.24 4.78
N GLN A 192 -5.53 -17.86 4.62
CA GLN A 192 -5.35 -19.30 4.73
C GLN A 192 -4.07 -19.63 5.50
N VAL A 193 -4.18 -20.59 6.41
CA VAL A 193 -3.03 -21.12 7.16
C VAL A 193 -2.70 -22.49 6.59
N LEU A 194 -1.53 -22.60 5.97
CA LEU A 194 -1.05 -23.85 5.41
C LEU A 194 -0.05 -24.50 6.35
N HIS A 195 -0.07 -25.83 6.39
CA HIS A 195 0.75 -26.66 7.26
C HIS A 195 1.41 -27.79 6.48
N ALA A 196 2.64 -28.14 6.84
CA ALA A 196 3.32 -29.35 6.40
C ALA A 196 4.18 -29.95 7.52
N ASP A 197 4.21 -31.29 7.58
CA ASP A 197 5.08 -32.05 8.48
C ASP A 197 6.53 -32.10 7.95
N LYS A 198 7.19 -30.95 7.91
CA LYS A 198 8.55 -30.77 7.40
C LYS A 198 9.38 -29.85 8.29
N THR A 199 10.69 -30.02 8.21
CA THR A 199 11.68 -29.06 8.73
C THR A 199 11.97 -27.99 7.68
N LEU A 200 12.63 -26.88 8.08
CA LEU A 200 13.10 -25.85 7.14
C LEU A 200 14.04 -26.42 6.05
N GLU A 201 14.80 -27.48 6.36
CA GLU A 201 15.68 -28.13 5.38
C GLU A 201 14.89 -28.96 4.36
N THR A 202 13.86 -29.68 4.82
CA THR A 202 13.13 -30.67 4.02
C THR A 202 11.87 -30.13 3.33
N ILE A 203 11.54 -28.86 3.60
CA ILE A 203 10.38 -28.17 3.00
C ILE A 203 10.33 -28.16 1.46
N PRO A 204 11.43 -28.24 0.68
CA PRO A 204 11.33 -28.31 -0.79
C PRO A 204 10.54 -29.52 -1.31
N THR A 205 10.35 -30.55 -0.48
CA THR A 205 9.56 -31.74 -0.82
C THR A 205 8.16 -31.71 -0.20
N ALA A 206 7.72 -30.56 0.31
CA ALA A 206 6.46 -30.42 1.00
C ALA A 206 5.27 -30.50 0.05
N ASN A 207 4.27 -31.23 0.52
CA ASN A 207 2.89 -30.98 0.15
C ASN A 207 2.23 -30.33 1.35
N PHE A 208 1.88 -29.06 1.22
CA PHE A 208 1.11 -28.33 2.20
C PHE A 208 -0.35 -28.73 2.13
N GLU A 209 -1.00 -28.73 3.29
CA GLU A 209 -2.45 -28.78 3.40
C GLU A 209 -2.93 -27.56 4.18
N GLU A 210 -4.19 -27.20 4.01
CA GLU A 210 -4.81 -26.24 4.93
C GLU A 210 -4.82 -26.84 6.34
N THR A 211 -4.50 -26.03 7.35
CA THR A 211 -4.43 -26.54 8.72
C THR A 211 -5.79 -27.05 9.19
N GLU A 212 -5.80 -28.21 9.83
CA GLU A 212 -7.00 -28.70 10.54
C GLU A 212 -7.25 -27.94 11.85
N ASN A 213 -6.30 -27.09 12.28
CA ASN A 213 -6.45 -26.29 13.48
C ASN A 213 -7.35 -25.08 13.22
N THR A 214 -8.66 -25.26 13.46
CA THR A 214 -9.67 -24.23 13.24
C THR A 214 -9.49 -23.00 14.14
N ASP A 215 -8.93 -23.16 15.34
CA ASP A 215 -8.65 -22.03 16.25
C ASP A 215 -7.55 -21.12 15.67
N LEU A 216 -6.42 -21.70 15.23
CA LEU A 216 -5.33 -20.95 14.60
C LEU A 216 -5.79 -20.26 13.32
N ALA A 217 -6.52 -20.98 12.45
CA ALA A 217 -7.04 -20.42 11.21
C ALA A 217 -7.99 -19.23 11.47
N GLN A 218 -8.87 -19.36 12.47
CA GLN A 218 -9.80 -18.29 12.86
C GLN A 218 -9.06 -17.10 13.46
N ARG A 219 -8.08 -17.32 14.35
CA ARG A 219 -7.24 -16.25 14.92
C ARG A 219 -6.52 -15.46 13.85
N PHE A 220 -5.93 -16.15 12.86
CA PHE A 220 -5.25 -15.47 11.75
C PHE A 220 -6.21 -14.64 10.91
N LYS A 221 -7.40 -15.18 10.62
CA LYS A 221 -8.45 -14.44 9.92
C LYS A 221 -8.91 -13.21 10.69
N GLU A 222 -9.15 -13.34 12.00
CA GLU A 222 -9.52 -12.22 12.88
C GLU A 222 -8.41 -11.18 12.96
N PHE A 223 -7.16 -11.61 13.11
CA PHE A 223 -6.00 -10.73 13.10
C PHE A 223 -5.94 -9.89 11.82
N LEU A 224 -6.11 -10.53 10.66
CA LEU A 224 -6.17 -9.83 9.39
C LEU A 224 -7.37 -8.89 9.31
N LEU A 225 -8.55 -9.27 9.82
CA LEU A 225 -9.72 -8.38 9.84
C LEU A 225 -9.53 -7.17 10.75
N LYS A 226 -8.91 -7.35 11.92
CA LYS A 226 -8.61 -6.28 12.88
C LYS A 226 -7.46 -5.35 12.45
N THR A 227 -6.64 -5.80 11.51
CA THR A 227 -5.63 -4.97 10.85
C THR A 227 -6.18 -4.32 9.58
N SER A 228 -7.11 -4.98 8.87
CA SER A 228 -7.81 -4.46 7.67
C SER A 228 -8.87 -3.40 8.02
N VAL A 229 -9.67 -3.67 9.04
CA VAL A 229 -10.47 -2.68 9.76
C VAL A 229 -9.49 -2.11 10.76
N THR A 230 -9.00 -0.90 10.57
CA THR A 230 -8.01 -0.28 11.46
C THR A 230 -8.63 0.00 12.85
N THR A 231 -8.90 -1.04 13.62
CA THR A 231 -9.39 -1.03 15.00
C THR A 231 -8.55 -2.01 15.81
N GLU A 232 -7.27 -1.71 15.94
CA GLU A 232 -6.48 -2.10 17.11
C GLU A 232 -5.52 -0.96 17.47
N SER A 233 -6.10 0.08 18.06
CA SER A 233 -5.51 0.54 19.32
C SER A 233 -5.78 -0.57 20.34
N GLU A 234 -4.86 -0.74 21.29
CA GLU A 234 -5.06 -1.56 22.49
C GLU A 234 -6.47 -1.38 23.07
N PRO A 235 -7.00 -2.35 23.84
CA PRO A 235 -8.30 -2.23 24.47
C PRO A 235 -8.26 -1.20 25.61
N ASP A 236 -8.04 0.07 25.28
CA ASP A 236 -8.72 1.14 25.96
C ASP A 236 -10.18 1.03 25.54
N THR A 237 -10.99 0.53 26.46
CA THR A 237 -12.45 0.38 26.37
C THR A 237 -13.17 1.63 25.82
N ASP A 238 -12.50 2.79 25.77
CA ASP A 238 -12.97 4.04 25.18
C ASP A 238 -12.86 4.14 23.65
N ASN A 239 -11.90 3.52 22.96
CA ASN A 239 -11.61 3.85 21.55
C ASN A 239 -12.50 3.10 20.54
N SER A 240 -12.91 1.86 20.83
CA SER A 240 -13.96 1.18 20.05
C SER A 240 -15.30 1.91 20.18
N SER A 241 -15.59 2.41 21.38
CA SER A 241 -16.76 3.25 21.66
C SER A 241 -16.73 4.54 20.83
N LEU A 242 -15.55 5.16 20.65
CA LEU A 242 -15.41 6.41 19.90
C LEU A 242 -15.65 6.19 18.40
N ILE A 243 -15.08 5.15 17.79
CA ILE A 243 -15.30 4.85 16.37
C ILE A 243 -16.77 4.51 16.10
N ASP A 244 -17.42 3.74 16.98
CA ASP A 244 -18.85 3.42 16.87
C ASP A 244 -19.73 4.68 17.04
N LYS A 245 -19.37 5.57 17.98
CA LYS A 245 -19.99 6.89 18.13
C LYS A 245 -19.83 7.75 16.88
N ILE A 246 -18.62 7.82 16.31
CA ILE A 246 -18.33 8.55 15.07
C ILE A 246 -19.20 8.02 13.94
N LYS A 247 -19.23 6.69 13.77
CA LYS A 247 -20.02 6.04 12.72
C LYS A 247 -21.51 6.38 12.84
N THR A 248 -22.07 6.23 14.04
CA THR A 248 -23.49 6.54 14.33
C THR A 248 -23.80 8.02 14.08
N ALA A 249 -22.90 8.92 14.48
CA ALA A 249 -23.05 10.35 14.25
C ALA A 249 -22.97 10.69 12.75
N MET A 250 -22.08 10.04 12.00
CA MET A 250 -21.96 10.24 10.55
C MET A 250 -23.16 9.69 9.78
N GLU A 251 -23.74 8.57 10.21
CA GLU A 251 -25.01 8.06 9.66
C GLU A 251 -26.14 9.08 9.88
N SER A 252 -26.29 9.58 11.11
CA SER A 252 -27.29 10.59 11.45
C SER A 252 -27.07 11.91 10.70
N TYR A 253 -25.82 12.34 10.55
CA TYR A 253 -25.46 13.54 9.78
C TYR A 253 -25.77 13.36 8.29
N SER A 254 -25.41 12.22 7.71
CA SER A 254 -25.70 11.87 6.32
C SER A 254 -27.20 11.92 6.03
N ASP A 255 -28.01 11.33 6.92
CA ASP A 255 -29.47 11.34 6.83
C ASP A 255 -30.03 12.77 6.94
N SER A 256 -29.49 13.58 7.86
CA SER A 256 -29.92 14.96 8.07
C SER A 256 -29.60 15.88 6.88
N LYS A 257 -28.48 15.61 6.20
CA LYS A 257 -27.98 16.38 5.05
C LYS A 257 -28.58 15.89 3.73
N GLY A 258 -29.08 14.65 3.69
CA GLY A 258 -29.56 13.99 2.48
C GLY A 258 -28.42 13.56 1.54
N GLU A 259 -27.21 13.37 2.08
CA GLU A 259 -26.01 13.01 1.32
C GLU A 259 -25.22 11.95 2.07
N ARG A 260 -24.78 10.91 1.35
CA ARG A 260 -24.05 9.79 1.96
C ARG A 260 -22.56 10.12 2.06
N PHE A 261 -21.99 9.81 3.22
CA PHE A 261 -20.57 9.85 3.47
C PHE A 261 -20.01 8.44 3.64
N LYS A 262 -18.87 8.16 3.02
CA LYS A 262 -18.15 6.90 3.13
C LYS A 262 -16.91 7.11 3.97
N SER A 263 -16.69 6.21 4.93
CA SER A 263 -15.42 6.17 5.66
C SER A 263 -14.30 5.82 4.70
N THR A 264 -13.18 6.53 4.84
CA THR A 264 -11.94 6.27 4.12
C THR A 264 -10.83 6.00 5.12
N ASN A 265 -9.77 5.34 4.66
CA ASN A 265 -8.54 5.14 5.41
C ASN A 265 -7.37 4.96 4.43
N LEU A 266 -6.15 4.74 4.94
CA LEU A 266 -4.98 4.53 4.09
C LEU A 266 -5.04 3.27 3.21
N ALA A 267 -5.97 2.34 3.47
CA ALA A 267 -6.21 1.11 2.70
C ALA A 267 -7.42 1.23 1.73
N THR A 268 -8.35 2.15 1.99
CA THR A 268 -9.58 2.36 1.23
C THR A 268 -9.67 3.83 0.84
N TYR A 269 -9.30 4.11 -0.41
CA TYR A 269 -9.28 5.47 -0.92
C TYR A 269 -10.68 5.92 -1.30
N GLY A 270 -10.99 7.16 -0.90
CA GLY A 270 -11.96 7.99 -1.60
C GLY A 270 -11.23 9.11 -2.35
N HIS A 271 -11.95 9.87 -3.17
CA HIS A 271 -11.36 11.05 -3.81
C HIS A 271 -12.07 12.32 -3.36
N TYR A 272 -11.30 13.41 -3.30
CA TYR A 272 -11.78 14.76 -3.10
C TYR A 272 -11.26 15.61 -4.24
N TYR A 273 -12.13 15.91 -5.22
CA TYR A 273 -11.74 16.53 -6.49
C TYR A 273 -10.54 15.85 -7.19
N GLY A 274 -10.46 14.53 -7.10
CA GLY A 274 -9.36 13.73 -7.66
C GLY A 274 -8.11 13.66 -6.79
N LEU A 275 -8.12 14.23 -5.58
CA LEU A 275 -7.10 13.99 -4.56
C LEU A 275 -7.45 12.74 -3.75
N ALA A 276 -6.48 11.85 -3.55
CA ALA A 276 -6.65 10.65 -2.73
C ALA A 276 -6.89 11.02 -1.25
N VAL A 277 -7.92 10.45 -0.66
CA VAL A 277 -8.34 10.66 0.73
C VAL A 277 -8.05 9.39 1.54
N PRO A 278 -7.34 9.48 2.70
CA PRO A 278 -6.84 10.70 3.33
C PRO A 278 -5.44 11.14 2.89
N ASP A 279 -4.74 10.36 2.07
CA ASP A 279 -3.29 10.53 1.83
C ASP A 279 -2.87 11.91 1.29
N GLN A 280 -3.41 12.32 0.13
CA GLN A 280 -3.03 13.59 -0.50
C GLN A 280 -3.64 14.79 0.22
N ILE A 281 -4.80 14.65 0.84
CA ILE A 281 -5.39 15.74 1.63
C ILE A 281 -4.61 16.00 2.93
N MET A 282 -3.95 14.98 3.50
CA MET A 282 -3.06 15.15 4.64
C MET A 282 -1.75 15.82 4.22
N GLN A 283 -1.23 15.47 3.04
CA GLN A 283 -0.01 16.07 2.49
C GLN A 283 -0.16 17.57 2.21
N PHE A 284 -1.30 17.97 1.64
CA PHE A 284 -1.56 19.33 1.16
C PHE A 284 -2.53 20.13 2.03
N GLY A 285 -2.85 19.62 3.22
CA GLY A 285 -3.86 20.18 4.11
C GLY A 285 -3.41 21.45 4.83
N GLN A 286 -4.30 22.43 4.82
CA GLN A 286 -4.23 23.65 5.63
C GLN A 286 -5.44 23.71 6.54
N VAL A 287 -5.28 24.15 7.78
CA VAL A 287 -6.40 24.46 8.68
C VAL A 287 -6.41 25.96 8.92
N ASP A 288 -7.52 26.61 8.59
CA ASP A 288 -7.70 28.07 8.70
C ASP A 288 -6.57 28.86 7.99
N GLY A 289 -6.11 28.35 6.83
CA GLY A 289 -5.03 28.95 6.03
C GLY A 289 -3.61 28.72 6.56
N VAL A 290 -3.45 27.93 7.64
CA VAL A 290 -2.14 27.54 8.18
C VAL A 290 -1.83 26.11 7.75
N ASN A 291 -0.61 25.84 7.28
CA ASN A 291 -0.20 24.46 7.00
C ASN A 291 -0.22 23.64 8.30
N TYR A 292 -0.77 22.42 8.25
CA TYR A 292 -0.81 21.49 9.38
C TYR A 292 0.00 20.23 9.09
N THR A 293 0.57 19.68 10.16
CA THR A 293 1.09 18.31 10.16
C THR A 293 -0.03 17.39 10.60
N PHE A 294 -0.52 16.56 9.70
CA PHE A 294 -1.56 15.57 9.99
C PHE A 294 -0.91 14.25 10.39
N LYS A 295 -1.47 13.63 11.40
CA LYS A 295 -1.07 12.30 11.86
C LYS A 295 -2.28 11.38 11.82
N TRP A 296 -2.14 10.25 11.16
CA TRP A 296 -3.11 9.17 11.17
C TRP A 296 -2.42 7.92 11.70
N TYR A 297 -2.70 7.55 12.94
CA TYR A 297 -1.97 6.49 13.66
C TYR A 297 -0.45 6.73 13.62
N GLY A 298 0.32 5.83 13.01
CA GLY A 298 1.77 5.96 12.83
C GLY A 298 2.19 6.75 11.59
N TYR A 299 1.25 7.06 10.69
CA TYR A 299 1.51 7.80 9.47
C TYR A 299 1.43 9.31 9.72
N ILE A 300 2.38 10.08 9.21
CA ILE A 300 2.47 11.53 9.38
C ILE A 300 2.71 12.17 8.01
N ALA A 301 1.94 13.20 7.66
CA ALA A 301 2.09 13.95 6.42
C ALA A 301 1.82 15.46 6.64
N GLY A 302 2.36 16.28 5.72
CA GLY A 302 2.30 17.74 5.79
C GLY A 302 3.46 18.39 6.57
N SER A 303 3.69 19.68 6.33
CA SER A 303 4.70 20.52 7.02
C SER A 303 4.05 21.74 7.64
N GLY A 304 3.41 21.52 8.77
CA GLY A 304 2.74 22.57 9.52
C GLY A 304 3.28 22.77 10.91
N SER A 305 3.19 24.01 11.41
CA SER A 305 3.41 24.30 12.83
C SER A 305 2.29 23.76 13.72
N GLY A 306 1.06 23.68 13.17
CA GLY A 306 -0.08 23.05 13.83
C GLY A 306 -0.08 21.54 13.63
N ARG A 307 -0.70 20.80 14.54
CA ARG A 307 -0.83 19.34 14.48
C ARG A 307 -2.28 18.91 14.54
N PHE A 308 -2.64 17.96 13.69
CA PHE A 308 -3.96 17.34 13.74
C PHE A 308 -3.83 15.81 13.74
N GLU A 309 -4.27 15.17 14.84
CA GLU A 309 -4.29 13.70 14.94
C GLU A 309 -5.66 13.16 14.52
N ILE A 310 -5.72 12.54 13.35
CA ILE A 310 -6.95 12.00 12.77
C ILE A 310 -7.31 10.67 13.46
N ARG A 311 -8.60 10.55 13.80
CA ARG A 311 -9.26 9.34 14.31
C ARG A 311 -10.19 8.71 13.28
N ALA A 312 -10.83 9.52 12.44
CA ALA A 312 -11.62 9.03 11.32
C ALA A 312 -11.68 10.07 10.20
N CYS A 313 -11.89 9.59 8.98
CA CYS A 313 -12.10 10.42 7.79
C CYS A 313 -13.25 9.87 6.97
N TYR A 314 -14.03 10.79 6.44
CA TYR A 314 -15.19 10.51 5.63
C TYR A 314 -15.19 11.43 4.42
N VAL A 315 -15.58 10.90 3.27
CA VAL A 315 -15.80 11.68 2.05
C VAL A 315 -17.23 11.48 1.55
N ASN A 316 -17.86 12.52 1.02
CA ASN A 316 -19.19 12.39 0.42
C ASN A 316 -19.14 11.62 -0.91
N GLU A 317 -20.27 11.04 -1.32
CA GLU A 317 -20.37 10.33 -2.60
C GLU A 317 -20.13 11.21 -3.83
N ALA A 318 -20.30 12.53 -3.71
CA ALA A 318 -19.98 13.47 -4.77
C ALA A 318 -18.49 13.83 -4.86
N GLU A 319 -17.65 13.36 -3.92
CA GLU A 319 -16.20 13.60 -3.90
C GLU A 319 -15.83 15.10 -3.80
N THR A 320 -16.67 15.88 -3.14
CA THR A 320 -16.55 17.34 -2.99
C THR A 320 -16.44 17.82 -1.54
N GLU A 321 -16.49 16.92 -0.56
CA GLU A 321 -16.41 17.25 0.85
C GLU A 321 -15.78 16.12 1.65
N VAL A 322 -14.78 16.48 2.46
CA VAL A 322 -14.15 15.58 3.43
C VAL A 322 -14.39 16.10 4.84
N ILE A 323 -14.69 15.18 5.76
CA ILE A 323 -14.81 15.45 7.20
C ILE A 323 -13.77 14.62 7.95
N LEU A 324 -13.01 15.27 8.83
CA LEU A 324 -12.02 14.66 9.70
C LEU A 324 -12.47 14.78 11.16
N PHE A 325 -12.44 13.65 11.87
CA PHE A 325 -12.57 13.59 13.32
C PHE A 325 -11.17 13.44 13.89
N GLY A 326 -10.81 14.24 14.89
CA GLY A 326 -9.47 14.13 15.46
C GLY A 326 -9.20 15.07 16.62
N TYR A 327 -7.91 15.30 16.83
CA TYR A 327 -7.41 16.19 17.86
C TYR A 327 -6.52 17.26 17.24
N LYS A 328 -6.98 18.52 17.30
CA LYS A 328 -6.22 19.71 16.89
C LYS A 328 -5.40 20.20 18.06
N ASP A 329 -4.08 20.07 17.95
CA ASP A 329 -3.11 20.41 19.01
C ASP A 329 -3.45 19.80 20.37
N GLY A 330 -3.96 18.56 20.36
CA GLY A 330 -4.35 17.80 21.55
C GLY A 330 -5.79 18.02 22.04
N ASN A 331 -6.56 18.92 21.42
CA ASN A 331 -7.96 19.16 21.77
C ASN A 331 -8.90 18.50 20.75
N PRO A 332 -10.01 17.86 21.18
CA PRO A 332 -10.99 17.30 20.25
C PRO A 332 -11.46 18.35 19.24
N ALA A 333 -11.45 17.98 17.97
CA ALA A 333 -11.82 18.87 16.88
C ALA A 333 -12.41 18.09 15.70
N LEU A 334 -13.32 18.77 15.01
CA LEU A 334 -13.86 18.35 13.73
C LEU A 334 -13.34 19.32 12.68
N LEU A 335 -12.83 18.79 11.58
CA LEU A 335 -12.47 19.60 10.43
C LEU A 335 -13.33 19.17 9.24
N HIS A 336 -13.65 20.11 8.36
CA HIS A 336 -14.18 19.78 7.06
C HIS A 336 -13.54 20.63 5.98
N THR A 337 -13.52 20.12 4.75
CA THR A 337 -12.97 20.84 3.60
C THR A 337 -13.89 21.98 3.19
N GLU A 338 -13.29 23.14 2.90
CA GLU A 338 -13.97 24.30 2.35
C GLU A 338 -13.59 24.50 0.87
N GLY A 339 -14.60 24.58 0.01
CA GLY A 339 -14.43 24.91 -1.41
C GLY A 339 -13.86 23.78 -2.27
N ARG A 340 -13.25 24.13 -3.39
CA ARG A 340 -12.55 23.21 -4.29
C ARG A 340 -11.05 23.45 -4.13
N PRO A 341 -10.21 22.41 -4.03
CA PRO A 341 -8.78 22.60 -3.88
C PRO A 341 -8.16 23.16 -5.17
N GLU A 342 -7.11 23.96 -5.01
CA GLU A 342 -6.24 24.34 -6.12
C GLU A 342 -5.27 23.18 -6.36
N ILE A 343 -5.28 22.58 -7.56
CA ILE A 343 -4.46 21.41 -7.89
C ILE A 343 -3.56 21.74 -9.05
N GLU A 344 -2.25 21.58 -8.86
CA GLU A 344 -1.25 21.68 -9.91
C GLU A 344 -0.82 20.29 -10.36
N LYS A 345 -0.77 20.08 -11.68
CA LYS A 345 -0.36 18.81 -12.30
C LYS A 345 0.78 19.04 -13.27
N ASN A 346 1.69 18.07 -13.36
CA ASN A 346 2.73 18.07 -14.37
C ASN A 346 2.20 17.64 -15.75
N GLU A 347 3.07 17.60 -16.76
CA GLU A 347 2.72 17.22 -18.14
C GLU A 347 2.18 15.78 -18.26
N SER A 348 2.51 14.88 -17.34
CA SER A 348 1.99 13.51 -17.30
C SER A 348 0.67 13.39 -16.55
N GLY A 349 0.11 14.50 -16.03
CA GLY A 349 -1.13 14.52 -15.27
C GLY A 349 -0.99 14.16 -13.78
N ALA A 350 0.24 13.94 -13.28
CA ALA A 350 0.49 13.66 -11.87
C ALA A 350 0.40 14.95 -11.04
N ILE A 351 -0.19 14.85 -9.86
CA ILE A 351 -0.35 15.97 -8.92
C ILE A 351 1.02 16.31 -8.33
N ILE A 352 1.48 17.55 -8.51
CA ILE A 352 2.76 18.04 -7.97
C ILE A 352 2.57 18.95 -6.77
N SER A 353 1.43 19.64 -6.68
CA SER A 353 1.04 20.43 -5.52
C SER A 353 -0.48 20.53 -5.44
N ALA A 354 -1.01 20.70 -4.23
CA ALA A 354 -2.38 21.12 -4.04
C ALA A 354 -2.51 22.06 -2.84
N GLN A 355 -3.63 22.78 -2.76
CA GLN A 355 -4.05 23.51 -1.57
C GLN A 355 -5.41 22.98 -1.13
N VAL A 356 -5.42 22.25 -0.02
CA VAL A 356 -6.65 21.71 0.58
C VAL A 356 -6.97 22.51 1.83
N HIS A 357 -8.03 23.31 1.78
CA HIS A 357 -8.45 24.14 2.90
C HIS A 357 -9.42 23.37 3.79
N PHE A 358 -9.05 23.19 5.04
CA PHE A 358 -9.89 22.73 6.13
C PHE A 358 -10.24 23.91 7.05
N VAL A 359 -11.45 23.86 7.59
CA VAL A 359 -11.88 24.76 8.66
C VAL A 359 -12.49 23.94 9.81
N GLU A 360 -12.49 24.50 11.02
CA GLU A 360 -13.18 23.88 12.15
C GLU A 360 -14.68 23.76 11.86
N PHE A 361 -15.20 22.54 12.00
CA PHE A 361 -16.56 22.20 11.62
C PHE A 361 -17.46 22.08 12.84
N HIS A 362 -18.26 23.11 13.08
CA HIS A 362 -19.24 23.13 14.16
C HIS A 362 -20.58 22.54 13.72
N HIS A 363 -20.80 21.26 14.04
CA HIS A 363 -22.05 20.58 13.73
C HIS A 363 -22.64 19.85 14.93
N PRO A 364 -23.87 20.19 15.39
CA PRO A 364 -24.44 19.66 16.63
C PRO A 364 -24.57 18.14 16.71
N ILE A 365 -24.75 17.47 15.57
CA ILE A 365 -24.81 15.99 15.51
C ILE A 365 -23.41 15.37 15.70
N LEU A 366 -22.39 15.98 15.11
CA LEU A 366 -21.05 15.41 15.06
C LEU A 366 -20.23 15.76 16.31
N GLU A 367 -20.44 16.95 16.89
CA GLU A 367 -19.73 17.39 18.10
C GLU A 367 -20.04 16.50 19.32
N GLN A 368 -21.21 15.84 19.34
CA GLN A 368 -21.61 14.91 20.41
C GLN A 368 -20.68 13.70 20.53
N VAL A 369 -19.87 13.41 19.51
CA VAL A 369 -18.90 12.31 19.52
C VAL A 369 -17.86 12.48 20.64
N PHE A 370 -17.45 13.71 20.92
CA PHE A 370 -16.37 14.02 21.86
C PHE A 370 -16.87 14.41 23.27
N ASN A 371 -18.19 14.37 23.50
CA ASN A 371 -18.84 14.75 24.75
C ASN A 371 -19.19 13.56 25.65
#